data_AF-A0A194S5W2-F1
#
_entry.id   AF-A0A194S5W2-F1
#
_cell.length_a   1.000
_cell.length_b   1.000
_cell.length_c   1.000
_cell.angle_alpha   90.00
_cell.angle_beta   90.00
_cell.angle_gamma   90.00
#
_symmetry.space_group_name_H-M   'P 1'
#
loop_
_entity.id
_entity.type
_entity.pdbx_description
1 polymer ?
#
loop_
_entity_poly.entity_id
_entity_poly.type
_entity_poly.pdbx_seq_one_letter_code
_entity_poly.pdbx_strand_id
1 'polypeptide(L)' 'RMLDDGQFQDVVSWGVDGSSFVVKDMNQFTTAILPLHFKHSNFASFVRQLNKYDFHKV' A
#
# COMPACT_ATOMS: atom_id res chain seq x y z
N ARG A 1 8.75 -7.49 1.29
CA ARG A 1 9.11 -6.37 0.40
C ARG A 1 7.95 -6.13 -0.55
N MET A 2 6.92 -5.37 -0.15
CA MET A 2 5.73 -5.15 -1.00
C MET A 2 5.96 -4.06 -2.06
N LEU A 3 6.81 -3.09 -1.75
CA LEU A 3 7.08 -1.90 -2.57
C LEU A 3 8.48 -1.89 -3.20
N ASP A 4 9.30 -2.92 -2.93
CA ASP A 4 10.72 -2.98 -3.30
C ASP A 4 10.93 -3.64 -4.68
N ASP A 5 10.05 -4.58 -5.06
CA ASP A 5 10.30 -5.47 -6.21
C ASP A 5 9.83 -4.90 -7.56
N GLY A 6 9.42 -3.63 -7.63
CA GLY A 6 9.02 -2.97 -8.88
C GLY A 6 7.73 -3.47 -9.52
N GLN A 7 7.30 -4.70 -9.21
CA GLN A 7 6.16 -5.40 -9.80
C GLN A 7 4.83 -4.65 -9.72
N PHE A 8 4.68 -3.79 -8.71
CA PHE A 8 3.44 -3.06 -8.46
C PHE A 8 3.58 -1.55 -8.66
N GLN A 9 4.65 -1.05 -9.28
CA GLN A 9 4.90 0.40 -9.42
C GLN A 9 3.73 1.17 -10.06
N ASP A 10 2.93 0.53 -10.92
CA ASP A 10 1.76 1.14 -11.56
C ASP A 10 0.53 1.22 -10.63
N VAL A 11 0.51 0.41 -9.58
CA VAL A 11 -0.60 0.33 -8.61
C VAL A 11 -0.23 1.04 -7.30
N VAL A 12 0.99 0.84 -6.80
CA VAL A 12 1.54 1.47 -5.61
C VAL A 12 3.05 1.64 -5.72
N SER A 13 3.57 2.82 -5.38
CA SER A 13 4.99 3.11 -5.45
C SER A 13 5.45 3.95 -4.28
N TRP A 14 6.72 3.86 -3.92
CA TRP A 14 7.35 4.85 -3.04
C TRP A 14 7.34 6.23 -3.71
N GLY A 15 7.16 7.26 -2.89
CA GLY A 15 7.42 8.64 -3.25
C GLY A 15 8.92 8.86 -3.48
N VAL A 16 9.26 9.99 -4.12
CA VAL A 16 10.63 10.32 -4.53
C VAL A 16 11.61 10.36 -3.35
N ASP A 17 11.10 10.68 -2.17
CA ASP A 17 11.83 10.80 -0.91
C ASP A 17 11.90 9.49 -0.12
N GLY A 18 11.19 8.43 -0.55
CA GLY A 18 11.10 7.15 0.15
C GLY A 18 10.41 7.20 1.52
N SER A 19 9.87 8.37 1.90
CA SER A 19 9.21 8.59 3.19
C SER A 19 7.71 8.37 3.12
N SER A 20 7.17 8.47 1.90
CA SER A 20 5.76 8.31 1.57
C SER A 20 5.58 7.24 0.50
N PHE A 21 4.39 6.64 0.41
CA PHE A 21 4.02 5.80 -0.73
C PHE A 21 2.69 6.28 -1.29
N VAL A 22 2.52 6.10 -2.59
CA VAL A 22 1.36 6.56 -3.35
C VAL A 22 0.63 5.35 -3.90
N VAL A 23 -0.66 5.23 -3.57
CA VAL A 23 -1.55 4.23 -4.18
C VAL A 23 -2.21 4.89 -5.39
N LYS A 24 -1.80 4.47 -6.59
CA LYS A 24 -2.31 4.98 -7.87
C LYS A 24 -3.64 4.37 -8.26
N ASP A 25 -3.82 3.06 -8.00
CA ASP A 25 -5.05 2.33 -8.25
C ASP A 25 -5.49 1.57 -6.98
N MET A 26 -6.53 2.10 -6.33
CA MET A 26 -7.05 1.54 -5.08
C MET A 26 -7.75 0.19 -5.26
N ASN A 27 -8.37 -0.04 -6.42
CA ASN A 27 -9.06 -1.30 -6.70
C ASN A 27 -8.06 -2.42 -6.94
N GLN A 28 -7.04 -2.20 -7.78
CA GLN A 28 -5.96 -3.19 -7.94
C GLN A 28 -5.18 -3.39 -6.64
N PHE A 29 -4.93 -2.33 -5.88
CA PHE A 29 -4.24 -2.45 -4.61
C PHE A 29 -4.98 -3.38 -3.64
N THR A 30 -6.30 -3.23 -3.53
CA THR A 30 -7.12 -4.03 -2.61
C THR A 30 -7.36 -5.46 -3.09
N THR A 31 -7.46 -5.68 -4.40
CA THR A 31 -7.79 -7.00 -4.97
C THR A 31 -6.59 -7.84 -5.37
N ALA A 32 -5.47 -7.22 -5.75
CA ALA A 32 -4.27 -7.91 -6.17
C ALA A 32 -3.19 -7.92 -5.07
N ILE A 33 -2.96 -6.79 -4.39
CA ILE A 33 -1.80 -6.64 -3.50
C ILE A 33 -2.14 -7.00 -2.05
N LEU A 34 -3.25 -6.49 -1.51
CA LEU A 34 -3.64 -6.80 -0.14
C LEU A 34 -3.79 -8.31 0.14
N PRO A 35 -4.39 -9.13 -0.73
CA PRO A 35 -4.52 -10.58 -0.48
C PRO A 35 -3.19 -11.34 -0.50
N LEU A 36 -2.18 -10.83 -1.23
CA LEU A 36 -0.84 -11.44 -1.28
C LEU A 36 -0.08 -11.25 0.04
N HIS A 37 -0.33 -10.15 0.75
CA HIS A 37 0.39 -9.79 1.97
C HIS A 37 -0.44 -9.94 3.25
N PHE A 38 -1.77 -9.91 3.15
CA PHE A 38 -2.71 -9.96 4.27
C PHE A 38 -3.82 -10.95 3.99
N LYS A 39 -4.39 -11.55 5.05
CA LYS A 39 -5.51 -12.50 4.94
C LYS A 39 -6.85 -11.88 4.53
N HIS A 40 -6.89 -10.56 4.31
CA HIS A 40 -8.09 -9.81 3.99
C HIS A 40 -7.74 -8.59 3.13
N SER A 41 -8.59 -8.32 2.13
CA SER A 41 -8.47 -7.23 1.14
C SER A 41 -9.04 -5.89 1.62
N ASN A 42 -9.28 -5.72 2.92
CA ASN A 42 -9.92 -4.51 3.44
C ASN A 42 -8.92 -3.35 3.57
N PHE A 43 -9.12 -2.30 2.78
CA PHE A 43 -8.30 -1.10 2.80
C PHE A 43 -8.32 -0.36 4.14
N ALA A 44 -9.46 -0.30 4.82
CA ALA A 44 -9.56 0.37 6.13
C ALA A 44 -8.70 -0.33 7.20
N SER A 45 -8.61 -1.66 7.15
CA SER A 45 -7.71 -2.43 8.02
C SER A 45 -6.24 -2.14 7.72
N PHE A 46 -5.91 -1.93 6.44
CA PHE A 46 -4.57 -1.52 6.03
C PHE A 46 -4.24 -0.10 6.53
N VAL A 47 -5.13 0.87 6.34
CA VAL A 47 -4.99 2.25 6.85
C VAL A 47 -4.86 2.27 8.37
N ARG A 48 -5.61 1.45 9.10
CA ARG A 48 -5.47 1.35 10.56
C ARG A 48 -4.09 0.84 10.98
N GLN A 49 -3.51 -0.09 10.23
CA GLN A 49 -2.14 -0.55 10.47
C GLN A 49 -1.13 0.56 10.18
N LEU A 50 -1.32 1.35 9.12
CA LEU A 50 -0.48 2.51 8.83
C LEU A 50 -0.52 3.54 9.96
N ASN A 51 -1.71 3.87 10.45
CA ASN A 51 -1.86 4.80 11.58
C ASN A 51 -1.14 4.29 12.85
N LYS A 52 -1.01 2.98 13.05
CA LYS A 52 -0.24 2.39 14.16
C LYS A 52 1.26 2.65 14.02
N TYR A 53 1.77 2.72 12.80
CA TYR A 53 3.17 3.03 12.49
C TYR A 53 3.39 4.52 12.18
N ASP A 54 2.44 5.37 12.58
CA ASP A 54 2.50 6.82 12.41
C ASP A 54 2.52 7.29 10.94
N PHE A 55 2.08 6.43 10.02
CA PHE A 55 1.77 6.83 8.65
C PHE A 55 0.38 7.43 8.61
N HIS A 56 0.32 8.72 8.29
CA HIS A 56 -0.92 9.46 8.13
C HIS A 56 -1.15 9.77 6.66
N LYS A 57 -2.41 9.70 6.24
CA LYS A 57 -2.79 10.13 4.89
C LYS A 57 -2.64 11.66 4.79
N VAL A 58 -1.87 12.11 3.81
CA VAL A 58 -1.76 13.52 3.39
C VAL A 58 -2.84 13.86 2.38
#